data_AF-A0A4R0ZTP4-F1
#
_entry.id   AF-A0A4R0ZTP4-F1
#
_cell.length_a   1.000
_cell.length_b   1.000
_cell.length_c   1.000
_cell.angle_alpha   90.00
_cell.angle_beta   90.00
_cell.angle_gamma   90.00
#
_symmetry.space_group_name_H-M   'P 1'
#
loop_
_entity.id
_entity.type
_entity.pdbx_description
1 polymer ?
#
loop_
_entity_poly.entity_id
_entity_poly.type
_entity_poly.pdbx_seq_one_letter_code
_entity_poly.pdbx_strand_id
1 'polypeptide(L)'
;PYDDLWNLDSRSKKKPEKKKKLKKIPPQPEKDLLLFIESYSRELTDWQRDILTMMREEMLYFWPQLETKIMNEGWASFWHQRILREMDLTSDESIEFAKLNAGVVQPSRTNINPYYLGLKIFEDIEDRYDNPSEEMKKRGVQSGSGREKMFE
;
A
#
# COMPACT_ATOMS: atom_id res chain seq x y z
N PRO A 1 -75.60 9.56 13.53
CA PRO A 1 -75.86 8.32 12.75
C PRO A 1 -74.96 8.14 11.51
N TYR A 2 -73.80 8.82 11.44
CA TYR A 2 -72.89 8.78 10.29
C TYR A 2 -71.41 8.83 10.72
N ASP A 3 -71.11 8.55 12.00
CA ASP A 3 -69.72 8.54 12.53
C ASP A 3 -68.87 7.41 11.95
N ASP A 4 -69.52 6.38 11.45
CA ASP A 4 -68.97 5.20 10.81
C ASP A 4 -68.41 5.47 9.39
N LEU A 5 -68.80 6.57 8.75
CA LEU A 5 -68.32 6.96 7.42
C LEU A 5 -66.89 7.54 7.42
N TRP A 6 -66.39 8.02 8.57
CA TRP A 6 -65.02 8.54 8.70
C TRP A 6 -63.94 7.45 8.76
N ASN A 7 -64.34 6.18 8.93
CA ASN A 7 -63.44 5.02 8.96
C ASN A 7 -63.28 4.32 7.60
N LEU A 8 -63.84 4.88 6.53
CA LEU A 8 -63.67 4.34 5.17
C LEU A 8 -62.26 4.62 4.60
N ASP A 9 -61.65 5.74 4.98
CA ASP A 9 -60.28 6.10 4.59
C ASP A 9 -59.18 5.35 5.35
N SER A 10 -59.54 4.69 6.47
CA SER A 10 -58.58 3.91 7.26
C SER A 10 -58.44 2.46 6.78
N ARG A 11 -59.25 2.00 5.81
CA ARG A 11 -59.26 0.61 5.30
C ARG A 11 -58.20 0.26 4.26
N SER A 12 -57.30 1.18 3.88
CA SER A 12 -56.24 0.87 2.89
C SER A 12 -54.84 1.35 3.23
N LYS A 13 -54.57 1.80 4.48
CA LYS A 13 -53.18 1.93 4.93
C LYS A 13 -52.62 0.54 5.24
N LYS A 14 -52.37 -0.25 4.18
CA LYS A 14 -51.39 -1.35 4.22
C LYS A 14 -50.17 -0.74 4.91
N LYS A 15 -49.86 -1.22 6.12
CA LYS A 15 -48.59 -0.87 6.78
C LYS A 15 -47.52 -1.00 5.70
N PRO A 16 -46.68 0.02 5.45
CA PRO A 16 -45.67 -0.10 4.41
C PRO A 16 -44.88 -1.36 4.74
N GLU A 17 -44.97 -2.38 3.89
CA GLU A 17 -44.13 -3.56 4.01
C GLU A 17 -42.72 -3.00 4.12
N LYS A 18 -42.04 -3.28 5.23
CA LYS A 18 -40.64 -2.87 5.41
C LYS A 18 -39.91 -3.48 4.22
N LYS A 19 -39.64 -2.67 3.18
CA LYS A 19 -38.87 -3.09 2.02
C LYS A 19 -37.64 -3.76 2.58
N LYS A 20 -37.52 -5.08 2.41
CA LYS A 20 -36.37 -5.83 2.90
C LYS A 20 -35.17 -5.13 2.28
N LYS A 21 -34.40 -4.40 3.09
CA LYS A 21 -33.20 -3.71 2.60
C LYS A 21 -32.39 -4.79 1.89
N LEU A 22 -32.14 -4.60 0.60
CA LEU A 22 -31.26 -5.50 -0.15
C LEU A 22 -29.98 -5.63 0.68
N LYS A 23 -29.66 -6.86 1.08
CA LYS A 23 -28.44 -7.12 1.84
C LYS A 23 -27.29 -6.61 0.96
N LYS A 24 -26.46 -5.72 1.49
CA LYS A 24 -25.26 -5.27 0.79
C LYS A 24 -24.39 -6.49 0.56
N ILE A 25 -23.94 -6.64 -0.68
CA ILE A 25 -22.99 -7.67 -1.09
C ILE A 25 -21.75 -6.90 -1.53
N PRO A 26 -20.61 -7.04 -0.83
CA PRO A 26 -20.37 -7.80 0.40
C PRO A 26 -20.97 -7.08 1.64
N PRO A 27 -21.14 -7.77 2.79
CA PRO A 27 -21.65 -7.16 4.02
C PRO A 27 -20.76 -6.02 4.55
N GLN A 28 -19.45 -6.11 4.31
CA GLN A 28 -18.47 -5.04 4.50
C GLN A 28 -17.63 -4.88 3.23
N PRO A 29 -17.10 -3.68 2.92
CA PRO A 29 -16.21 -3.48 1.78
C PRO A 29 -15.00 -4.41 1.85
N GLU A 30 -14.75 -5.15 0.77
CA GLU A 30 -13.63 -6.09 0.66
C GLU A 30 -12.56 -5.48 -0.26
N LYS A 31 -11.30 -5.55 0.16
CA LYS A 31 -10.18 -5.08 -0.67
C LYS A 31 -9.69 -6.19 -1.62
N ASP A 32 -9.82 -7.44 -1.20
CA ASP A 32 -9.48 -8.61 -2.01
C ASP A 32 -10.57 -8.85 -3.07
N LEU A 33 -10.34 -8.29 -4.26
CA LEU A 33 -11.28 -8.38 -5.37
C LEU A 33 -11.46 -9.81 -5.87
N LEU A 34 -10.43 -10.65 -5.79
CA LEU A 34 -10.49 -12.04 -6.23
C LEU A 34 -11.39 -12.84 -5.30
N LEU A 35 -11.18 -12.72 -3.98
CA LEU A 35 -12.06 -13.32 -2.97
C LEU A 35 -13.50 -12.85 -3.13
N PHE A 36 -13.69 -11.55 -3.39
CA PHE A 36 -15.02 -11.00 -3.58
C PHE A 36 -15.74 -11.62 -4.78
N ILE A 37 -15.09 -11.67 -5.94
CA ILE A 37 -15.67 -12.26 -7.15
C ILE A 37 -15.91 -13.75 -6.95
N GLU A 38 -14.94 -14.48 -6.39
CA GLU A 38 -15.03 -15.90 -6.08
C GLU A 38 -16.21 -16.22 -5.14
N SER A 39 -16.45 -15.39 -4.12
CA SER A 39 -17.48 -15.66 -3.10
C SER A 39 -18.88 -15.24 -3.54
N TYR A 40 -19.00 -14.18 -4.35
CA TYR A 40 -20.29 -13.53 -4.58
C TYR A 40 -20.75 -13.53 -6.04
N SER A 41 -19.91 -13.93 -7.00
CA SER A 41 -20.33 -14.04 -8.40
C SER A 41 -21.39 -15.12 -8.56
N ARG A 42 -22.45 -14.79 -9.31
CA ARG A 42 -23.55 -15.71 -9.66
C ARG A 42 -23.34 -16.42 -10.99
N GLU A 43 -22.41 -15.91 -11.80
CA GLU A 43 -22.17 -16.36 -13.17
C GLU A 43 -21.04 -17.40 -13.25
N LEU A 44 -20.19 -17.51 -12.22
CA LEU A 44 -19.04 -18.41 -12.23
C LEU A 44 -19.45 -19.85 -11.92
N THR A 45 -19.04 -20.76 -12.79
CA THR A 45 -19.06 -22.22 -12.58
C THR A 45 -17.89 -22.67 -11.70
N ASP A 46 -17.98 -23.84 -11.09
CA ASP A 46 -17.00 -24.34 -10.10
C ASP A 46 -15.54 -24.27 -10.59
N TRP A 47 -15.21 -24.78 -11.78
CA TRP A 47 -13.84 -24.74 -12.31
C TRP A 47 -13.31 -23.31 -12.54
N GLN A 48 -14.19 -22.33 -12.79
CA GLN A 48 -13.76 -20.94 -12.95
C GLN A 48 -13.44 -20.32 -11.58
N ARG A 49 -14.13 -20.77 -10.52
CA ARG A 49 -13.78 -20.40 -9.15
C ARG A 49 -12.44 -20.98 -8.77
N ASP A 50 -12.18 -22.25 -9.11
CA ASP A 50 -10.88 -22.89 -8.86
C ASP A 50 -9.72 -22.11 -9.51
N ILE A 51 -9.91 -21.59 -10.73
CA ILE A 51 -8.91 -20.72 -11.38
C ILE A 51 -8.69 -19.42 -10.60
N LEU A 52 -9.77 -18.78 -10.12
CA LEU A 52 -9.63 -17.58 -9.29
C LEU A 52 -8.94 -17.88 -7.96
N THR A 53 -9.22 -19.03 -7.35
CA THR A 53 -8.54 -19.49 -6.13
C THR A 53 -7.04 -19.62 -6.38
N MET A 54 -6.62 -20.29 -7.47
CA MET A 54 -5.20 -20.39 -7.83
C MET A 54 -4.54 -19.02 -8.08
N MET A 55 -5.20 -18.13 -8.83
CA MET A 55 -4.68 -16.77 -9.04
C MET A 55 -4.56 -15.97 -7.74
N ARG A 56 -5.52 -16.15 -6.82
CA ARG A 56 -5.52 -15.49 -5.52
C ARG A 56 -4.37 -15.98 -4.65
N GLU A 57 -4.09 -17.28 -4.65
CA GLU A 57 -2.94 -17.85 -3.94
C GLU A 57 -1.61 -17.29 -4.47
N GLU A 58 -1.44 -17.19 -5.79
CA GLU A 58 -0.28 -16.54 -6.40
C GLU A 58 -0.19 -15.05 -6.01
N MET A 59 -1.30 -14.31 -6.06
CA MET A 59 -1.34 -12.91 -5.65
C MET A 59 -0.91 -12.75 -4.18
N LEU A 60 -1.44 -13.57 -3.27
CA LEU A 60 -1.11 -13.54 -1.85
C LEU A 60 0.37 -13.86 -1.60
N TYR A 61 0.98 -14.70 -2.42
CA TYR A 61 2.42 -14.96 -2.38
C TYR A 61 3.26 -13.73 -2.76
N PHE A 62 2.87 -13.00 -3.81
CA PHE A 62 3.61 -11.80 -4.26
C PHE A 62 3.26 -10.52 -3.49
N TRP A 63 2.13 -10.48 -2.79
CA TRP A 63 1.66 -9.27 -2.12
C TRP A 63 2.68 -8.69 -1.12
N PRO A 64 3.29 -9.46 -0.21
CA PRO A 64 4.30 -8.94 0.71
C PRO A 64 5.53 -8.39 -0.03
N GLN A 65 5.91 -9.01 -1.15
CA GLN A 65 7.03 -8.54 -1.97
C GLN A 65 6.72 -7.20 -2.63
N LEU A 66 5.48 -6.99 -3.08
CA LEU A 66 5.05 -5.70 -3.62
C LEU A 66 5.02 -4.61 -2.56
N GLU A 67 4.51 -4.92 -1.36
CA GLU A 67 4.44 -3.97 -0.24
C GLU A 67 5.82 -3.52 0.25
N THR A 68 6.77 -4.46 0.31
CA THR A 68 8.13 -4.19 0.83
C THR A 68 9.11 -3.71 -0.25
N LYS A 69 8.71 -3.74 -1.53
CA LYS A 69 9.58 -3.47 -2.68
C LYS A 69 10.35 -2.16 -2.55
N ILE A 70 9.67 -1.09 -2.15
CA ILE A 70 10.28 0.25 -2.03
C ILE A 70 11.41 0.24 -1.00
N MET A 71 11.18 -0.36 0.18
CA MET A 71 12.19 -0.42 1.22
C MET A 71 13.34 -1.35 0.84
N ASN A 72 13.05 -2.51 0.24
CA ASN A 72 14.09 -3.45 -0.20
C ASN A 72 15.00 -2.87 -1.28
N GLU A 73 14.41 -2.29 -2.33
CA GLU A 73 15.16 -1.68 -3.43
C GLU A 73 15.87 -0.40 -2.98
N GLY A 74 15.25 0.39 -2.12
CA GLY A 74 15.87 1.55 -1.48
C GLY A 74 17.09 1.20 -0.65
N TRP A 75 17.02 0.13 0.15
CA TRP A 75 18.13 -0.35 0.97
C TRP A 75 19.32 -0.77 0.12
N ALA A 76 19.05 -1.50 -0.95
CA ALA A 76 20.07 -1.90 -1.91
C ALA A 76 20.71 -0.66 -2.57
N SER A 77 19.92 0.30 -3.05
CA SER A 77 20.45 1.54 -3.64
C SER A 77 21.28 2.36 -2.65
N PHE A 78 20.83 2.48 -1.41
CA PHE A 78 21.51 3.21 -0.35
C PHE A 78 22.92 2.65 -0.08
N TRP A 79 23.02 1.35 0.16
CA TRP A 79 24.31 0.71 0.42
C TRP A 79 25.19 0.65 -0.82
N HIS A 80 24.62 0.39 -1.99
CA HIS A 80 25.37 0.37 -3.25
C HIS A 80 26.09 1.69 -3.51
N GLN A 81 25.41 2.83 -3.29
CA GLN A 81 26.03 4.15 -3.44
C GLN A 81 27.15 4.41 -2.42
N ARG A 82 27.01 3.90 -1.19
CA ARG A 82 27.98 4.12 -0.12
C ARG A 82 29.23 3.29 -0.29
N ILE A 83 29.06 1.99 -0.50
CA ILE A 83 30.17 1.07 -0.72
C ILE A 83 31.02 1.57 -1.89
N LEU A 84 30.40 1.94 -3.01
CA LEU A 84 31.14 2.42 -4.17
C LEU A 84 31.81 3.79 -3.97
N ARG A 85 31.25 4.67 -3.12
CA ARG A 85 31.90 5.95 -2.77
C ARG A 85 33.07 5.78 -1.80
N GLU A 86 33.08 4.72 -1.00
CA GLU A 86 34.15 4.40 -0.06
C GLU A 86 35.27 3.57 -0.70
N MET A 87 35.04 3.01 -1.90
CA MET A 87 36.05 2.32 -2.69
C MET A 87 37.00 3.28 -3.39
N ASP A 88 38.25 2.86 -3.55
CA ASP A 88 39.28 3.58 -4.31
C ASP A 88 39.09 3.35 -5.82
N LEU A 89 38.07 3.99 -6.39
CA LEU A 89 37.75 3.92 -7.82
C LEU A 89 38.58 4.93 -8.61
N THR A 90 38.97 4.54 -9.82
CA THR A 90 39.51 5.48 -10.80
C THR A 90 38.46 6.52 -11.21
N SER A 91 38.90 7.63 -11.80
CA SER A 91 37.99 8.67 -12.28
C SER A 91 37.02 8.16 -13.35
N ASP A 92 37.48 7.26 -14.23
CA ASP A 92 36.64 6.68 -15.28
C ASP A 92 35.57 5.76 -14.70
N GLU A 93 35.93 4.88 -13.76
CA GLU A 93 34.98 4.01 -13.05
C GLU A 93 33.95 4.81 -12.26
N SER A 94 34.37 5.90 -11.62
CA SER A 94 33.48 6.81 -10.89
C SER A 94 32.43 7.45 -11.82
N ILE A 95 32.83 7.85 -13.02
CA ILE A 95 31.92 8.43 -14.03
C ILE A 95 30.95 7.37 -14.56
N GLU A 96 31.44 6.17 -14.83
CA GLU A 96 30.60 5.05 -15.29
C GLU A 96 29.55 4.70 -14.25
N PHE A 97 29.96 4.57 -12.98
CA PHE A 97 29.05 4.36 -11.87
C PHE A 97 28.00 5.47 -11.78
N ALA A 98 28.43 6.75 -11.84
CA ALA A 98 27.51 7.87 -11.76
C ALA A 98 26.44 7.83 -12.86
N LYS A 99 26.82 7.48 -14.10
CA LYS A 99 25.87 7.32 -15.22
C LYS A 99 24.89 6.18 -14.97
N LEU A 100 25.38 5.03 -14.55
CA LEU A 100 24.55 3.84 -14.33
C LEU A 100 23.57 4.07 -13.16
N ASN A 101 24.07 4.58 -12.04
CA ASN A 101 23.25 4.93 -10.88
C ASN A 101 22.19 5.97 -11.23
N ALA A 102 22.54 7.04 -11.96
CA ALA A 102 21.58 8.06 -12.39
C ALA A 102 20.44 7.49 -13.26
N GLY A 103 20.74 6.49 -14.09
CA GLY A 103 19.72 5.78 -14.88
C GLY A 103 18.78 4.95 -14.01
N VAL A 104 19.32 4.25 -12.99
CA VAL A 104 18.52 3.40 -12.09
C VAL A 104 17.63 4.23 -11.17
N VAL A 105 18.15 5.31 -10.59
CA VAL A 105 17.39 6.16 -9.63
C VAL A 105 16.65 7.31 -10.31
N GLN A 106 16.45 7.27 -11.63
CA GLN A 106 15.78 8.34 -12.34
C GLN A 106 14.31 8.44 -11.91
N PRO A 107 13.84 9.60 -11.41
CA PRO A 107 12.44 9.78 -11.08
C PRO A 107 11.58 9.82 -12.35
N SER A 108 10.39 9.20 -12.29
CA SER A 108 9.38 9.29 -13.35
C SER A 108 8.23 10.20 -12.90
N ARG A 109 7.60 10.88 -13.87
CA ARG A 109 6.41 11.72 -13.64
C ARG A 109 5.12 10.92 -13.50
N THR A 110 5.09 9.72 -14.07
CA THR A 110 3.87 8.89 -14.17
C THR A 110 3.88 7.72 -13.21
N ASN A 111 5.06 7.18 -12.91
CA ASN A 111 5.23 6.00 -12.06
C ASN A 111 6.18 6.31 -10.91
N ILE A 112 5.98 5.63 -9.79
CA ILE A 112 6.91 5.67 -8.67
C ILE A 112 8.13 4.82 -9.05
N ASN A 113 9.33 5.41 -8.97
CA ASN A 113 10.57 4.64 -9.02
C ASN A 113 10.90 4.17 -7.59
N PRO A 114 10.76 2.88 -7.27
CA PRO A 114 11.02 2.33 -5.94
C PRO A 114 12.47 2.52 -5.47
N TYR A 115 13.46 2.43 -6.36
CA TYR A 115 14.87 2.69 -6.04
C TYR A 115 15.08 4.14 -5.59
N TYR A 116 14.51 5.09 -6.33
CA TYR A 116 14.63 6.51 -6.00
C TYR A 116 13.92 6.85 -4.69
N LEU A 117 12.65 6.44 -4.56
CA LEU A 117 11.85 6.75 -3.37
C LEU A 117 12.44 6.10 -2.12
N GLY A 118 12.80 4.82 -2.20
CA GLY A 118 13.41 4.09 -1.10
C GLY A 118 14.75 4.71 -0.68
N LEU A 119 15.63 5.05 -1.64
CA LEU A 119 16.88 5.76 -1.36
C LEU A 119 16.63 7.05 -0.57
N LYS A 120 15.68 7.87 -1.01
CA LYS A 120 15.36 9.15 -0.36
C LYS A 120 14.77 8.96 1.04
N ILE A 121 14.02 7.88 1.28
CA ILE A 121 13.53 7.54 2.62
C ILE A 121 14.70 7.22 3.56
N PHE A 122 15.67 6.42 3.13
CA PHE A 122 16.83 6.09 3.97
C PHE A 122 17.74 7.29 4.22
N GLU A 123 18.01 8.10 3.20
CA GLU A 123 18.76 9.37 3.36
C GLU A 123 18.06 10.32 4.33
N ASP A 124 16.73 10.43 4.26
CA ASP A 124 15.94 11.26 5.18
C ASP A 124 15.91 10.70 6.62
N ILE A 125 15.83 9.38 6.80
CA ILE A 125 15.93 8.75 8.12
C ILE A 125 17.30 9.05 8.72
N GLU A 126 18.37 8.85 7.97
CA GLU A 126 19.71 9.09 8.47
C GLU A 126 19.92 10.56 8.83
N ASP A 127 19.58 11.50 7.94
CA ASP A 127 19.75 12.93 8.18
C ASP A 127 18.94 13.41 9.39
N ARG A 128 17.68 12.95 9.53
CA ARG A 128 16.83 13.36 10.67
C ARG A 128 17.35 12.92 12.03
N TYR A 129 18.02 11.77 12.10
CA TYR A 129 18.54 11.22 13.35
C TYR A 129 20.02 11.57 13.59
N ASP A 130 20.74 11.92 12.53
CA ASP A 130 22.05 12.56 12.65
C ASP A 130 21.91 14.01 13.14
N ASN A 131 20.91 14.72 12.61
CA ASN A 131 20.58 16.12 12.91
C ASN A 131 19.19 16.27 13.56
N PRO A 132 18.94 15.72 14.77
CA PRO A 132 17.62 15.73 15.39
C PRO A 132 17.16 17.13 15.78
N SER A 133 15.87 17.39 15.59
CA SER A 133 15.21 18.61 16.06
C SER A 133 15.18 18.70 17.60
N GLU A 134 14.97 19.90 18.14
CA GLU A 134 14.85 20.11 19.59
C GLU A 134 13.73 19.28 20.23
N GLU A 135 12.65 18.99 19.50
CA GLU A 135 11.59 18.11 19.98
C GLU A 135 12.05 16.64 20.04
N MET A 136 12.80 16.17 19.05
CA MET A 136 13.36 14.82 19.02
C MET A 136 14.38 14.61 20.14
N LYS A 137 15.23 15.61 20.41
CA LYS A 137 16.16 15.58 21.54
C LYS A 137 15.42 15.48 22.88
N LYS A 138 14.32 16.22 23.07
CA LYS A 138 13.46 16.10 24.27
C LYS A 138 12.83 14.72 24.43
N ARG A 139 12.59 14.00 23.33
CA ARG A 139 12.11 12.61 23.33
C ARG A 139 13.22 11.58 23.53
N GLY A 140 14.49 12.01 23.64
CA GLY A 140 15.64 11.15 23.93
C GLY A 140 16.48 10.75 22.70
N VAL A 141 16.24 11.33 21.52
CA VAL A 141 17.06 11.04 20.33
C VAL A 141 18.45 11.65 20.48
N GLN A 142 19.49 10.83 20.28
CA GLN A 142 20.88 11.26 20.29
C GLN A 142 21.30 11.74 18.89
N SER A 143 22.12 12.79 18.81
CA SER A 143 22.69 13.25 17.53
C SER A 143 23.69 12.21 17.01
N GLY A 144 23.71 11.99 15.71
CA GLY A 144 24.56 10.96 15.08
C GLY A 144 24.03 9.53 15.20
N SER A 145 22.77 9.35 15.61
CA SER A 145 22.15 8.03 15.76
C SER A 145 21.47 7.52 14.49
N GLY A 146 21.60 8.22 13.35
CA GLY A 146 20.85 7.90 12.14
C GLY A 146 21.15 6.52 11.58
N ARG A 147 22.40 6.08 11.66
CA ARG A 147 22.80 4.73 11.24
C ARG A 147 22.19 3.65 12.11
N GLU A 148 22.28 3.79 13.43
CA GLU A 148 21.70 2.82 14.37
C GLU A 148 20.19 2.73 14.17
N LYS A 149 19.54 3.85 13.89
CA LYS A 149 18.10 3.90 13.70
C LYS A 149 17.60 3.12 12.47
N MET A 150 18.44 2.95 11.45
CA MET A 150 18.08 2.16 10.28
C MET A 150 18.04 0.65 10.53
N PHE A 151 18.58 0.18 11.66
CA PHE A 151 18.64 -1.25 12.04
C PHE A 151 17.67 -1.64 13.18
N GLU A 152 16.91 -0.67 13.71
CA GLU A 152 15.90 -0.86 14.77
C GLU A 152 14.51 -1.14 14.16
#